data_AF-A0A1I0CME8-F1
#
_entry.id   AF-A0A1I0CME8-F1
#
_cell.length_a   1.000
_cell.length_b   1.000
_cell.length_c   1.000
_cell.angle_alpha   90.00
_cell.angle_beta   90.00
_cell.angle_gamma   90.00
#
_symmetry.space_group_name_H-M   'P 1'
#
loop_
_entity.id
_entity.type
_entity.pdbx_description
1 polymer ?
#
loop_
_entity_poly.entity_id
_entity_poly.type
_entity_poly.pdbx_seq_one_letter_code
_entity_poly.pdbx_strand_id
1 'polypeptide(L)'
;MDEHRYIAPSNFKGGRLIFGMYRISDLIIIASGTVLMIVGCIICFNNLSGTALIVGIIIFVFIGGLCWILTTNYSVYHNIMVFLIEYLDYFVSNKDYVFEGIVNYDEEKDERNKEE
;
A
#
# COMPACT_ATOMS: atom_id res chain seq x y z
N MET A 1 -16.50 -24.00 5.33
CA MET A 1 -17.15 -22.81 4.76
C MET A 1 -16.01 -21.94 4.28
N ASP A 2 -15.59 -22.19 3.04
CA ASP A 2 -14.51 -21.43 2.43
C ASP A 2 -14.99 -19.99 2.23
N GLU A 3 -14.25 -19.05 2.80
CA GLU A 3 -14.59 -17.63 2.77
C GLU A 3 -14.37 -17.12 1.34
N HIS A 4 -15.41 -17.20 0.50
CA HIS A 4 -15.39 -16.65 -0.83
C HIS A 4 -15.29 -15.12 -0.74
N ARG A 5 -14.14 -14.60 -1.15
CA ARG A 5 -13.85 -13.16 -1.14
C ARG A 5 -14.56 -12.51 -2.32
N TYR A 6 -15.79 -12.04 -2.10
CA TYR A 6 -16.60 -11.32 -3.09
C TYR A 6 -15.84 -10.10 -3.64
N ILE A 7 -15.95 -9.89 -4.96
CA ILE A 7 -15.21 -8.88 -5.74
C ILE A 7 -15.66 -7.45 -5.41
N ALA A 8 -16.82 -7.29 -4.78
CA ALA A 8 -17.35 -6.00 -4.34
C ALA A 8 -17.39 -5.92 -2.81
N PRO A 9 -16.52 -5.12 -2.15
CA PRO A 9 -16.54 -4.99 -0.71
C PRO A 9 -17.75 -4.16 -0.26
N SER A 10 -18.50 -4.67 0.72
CA SER A 10 -19.61 -3.94 1.39
C SER A 10 -19.17 -2.70 2.18
N ASN A 11 -17.87 -2.40 2.24
CA ASN A 11 -17.29 -1.33 3.05
C ASN A 11 -16.53 -0.26 2.23
N PHE A 12 -17.07 0.17 1.10
CA PHE A 12 -16.52 1.29 0.29
C PHE A 12 -16.42 2.65 1.02
N LYS A 13 -16.86 2.78 2.29
CA LYS A 13 -16.88 4.04 3.06
C LYS A 13 -16.36 3.93 4.50
N GLY A 14 -15.40 3.04 4.77
CA GLY A 14 -14.85 2.84 6.12
C GLY A 14 -13.57 3.60 6.48
N GLY A 15 -12.92 4.30 5.54
CA GLY A 15 -11.60 4.88 5.77
C GLY A 15 -11.62 6.21 6.52
N ARG A 16 -11.45 6.21 7.85
CA ARG A 16 -11.05 7.40 8.61
C ARG A 16 -9.59 7.77 8.26
N LEU A 17 -9.39 8.37 7.10
CA LEU A 17 -8.11 8.98 6.72
C LEU A 17 -7.94 10.30 7.48
N ILE A 18 -6.77 10.49 8.10
CA ILE A 18 -6.37 11.74 8.73
C ILE A 18 -6.15 12.77 7.61
N PHE A 19 -6.76 13.95 7.75
CA PHE A 19 -6.87 14.98 6.70
C PHE A 19 -7.53 14.49 5.40
N GLY A 20 -8.25 13.37 5.42
CA GLY A 20 -8.84 12.78 4.21
C GLY A 20 -7.81 12.22 3.22
N MET A 21 -6.52 12.16 3.59
CA MET A 21 -5.44 11.73 2.71
C MET A 21 -4.55 10.65 3.31
N TYR A 22 -4.24 10.70 4.61
CA TYR A 22 -3.20 9.85 5.20
C TYR A 22 -3.75 8.85 6.22
N ARG A 23 -3.20 7.64 6.23
CA ARG A 23 -3.36 6.71 7.37
C ARG A 23 -2.35 7.07 8.48
N ILE A 24 -2.62 6.60 9.70
CA ILE A 24 -1.67 6.74 10.83
C ILE A 24 -0.31 6.13 10.48
N SER A 25 -0.29 4.99 9.79
CA SER A 25 0.92 4.34 9.28
C SER A 25 1.76 5.29 8.43
N ASP A 26 1.10 6.04 7.54
CA ASP A 26 1.75 6.92 6.57
C ASP A 26 2.40 8.11 7.29
N LEU A 27 1.73 8.65 8.31
CA LEU A 27 2.29 9.70 9.18
C LEU A 27 3.56 9.21 9.89
N ILE A 28 3.57 7.98 10.39
CA ILE A 28 4.75 7.41 11.06
C ILE A 28 5.90 7.26 10.08
N ILE A 29 5.63 6.83 8.83
CA ILE A 29 6.65 6.69 7.79
C ILE A 29 7.24 8.05 7.41
N ILE A 30 6.41 9.07 7.19
CA ILE A 30 6.88 10.43 6.87
C ILE A 30 7.68 11.01 8.04
N ALA A 31 7.18 10.88 9.26
CA ALA A 31 7.84 11.40 10.45
C ALA A 31 9.20 10.72 10.68
N SER A 32 9.25 9.39 10.63
CA SER A 32 10.49 8.63 10.82
C SER A 32 11.51 8.90 9.71
N GLY A 33 11.08 8.95 8.45
CA GLY A 33 11.94 9.29 7.31
C GLY A 33 12.50 10.72 7.39
N THR A 34 11.68 11.68 7.82
CA THR A 34 12.08 13.08 7.98
C THR A 34 13.08 13.24 9.12
N VAL A 35 12.84 12.58 10.27
CA VAL A 35 13.78 12.57 11.40
C VAL A 35 15.12 11.96 10.98
N LEU A 36 15.10 10.82 10.29
CA LEU A 36 16.31 10.17 9.77
C LEU A 36 17.08 11.07 8.81
N MET A 37 16.39 11.76 7.90
CA MET A 37 17.01 12.71 6.98
C MET A 37 17.71 13.84 7.75
N ILE A 38 17.01 14.47 8.70
CA ILE A 38 17.56 15.60 9.48
C ILE A 38 18.77 15.15 10.30
N VAL A 39 18.62 14.07 11.07
CA VAL A 39 19.70 13.55 11.93
C VAL A 39 20.90 13.11 11.09
N GLY A 40 20.67 12.40 9.98
CA GLY A 40 21.72 11.97 9.07
C GLY A 40 22.48 13.15 8.45
N CYS A 41 21.75 14.18 7.99
CA CYS A 41 22.37 15.40 7.48
C CYS A 41 23.23 16.10 8.56
N ILE A 42 22.74 16.22 9.79
CA ILE A 42 23.51 16.80 10.91
C ILE A 42 24.80 16.01 11.14
N ILE A 43 24.74 14.68 11.17
CA ILE A 43 25.91 13.83 11.34
C ILE A 43 26.91 14.06 10.19
N CYS A 44 26.42 14.15 8.95
CA CYS A 44 27.26 14.42 7.78
C CYS A 44 27.99 15.75 7.86
N PHE A 45 27.29 16.83 8.26
CA PHE A 45 27.91 18.14 8.42
C PHE A 45 28.99 18.20 9.50
N ASN A 46 28.84 17.42 10.58
CA ASN A 46 29.80 17.43 11.69
C ASN A 46 31.02 16.54 11.47
N ASN A 47 30.89 15.46 10.68
CA ASN A 47 31.92 14.40 10.61
C ASN A 47 32.58 14.26 9.24
N LEU A 48 31.96 14.76 8.17
CA LEU A 48 32.49 14.62 6.81
C LEU A 48 32.88 15.99 6.23
N SER A 49 33.77 15.97 5.24
CA SER A 49 34.18 17.16 4.49
C SER A 49 34.41 16.82 3.01
N GLY A 50 34.45 17.86 2.17
CA GLY A 50 34.68 17.72 0.73
C GLY A 50 33.61 16.89 0.02
N THR A 51 34.04 16.03 -0.90
CA THR A 51 33.14 15.20 -1.72
C THR A 51 32.32 14.20 -0.89
N ALA A 52 32.88 13.70 0.21
CA ALA A 52 32.21 12.72 1.06
C ALA A 52 30.99 13.32 1.80
N LEU A 53 31.06 14.60 2.19
CA LEU A 53 29.92 15.33 2.75
C LEU A 53 28.78 15.44 1.73
N ILE A 54 29.10 15.80 0.48
CA ILE A 54 28.10 15.97 -0.58
C ILE A 54 27.37 14.64 -0.83
N VAL A 55 28.12 13.54 -0.96
CA VAL A 55 27.55 12.21 -1.16
C VAL A 55 26.68 11.80 0.04
N GLY A 56 27.15 12.04 1.27
CA GLY A 56 26.38 11.72 2.48
C GLY A 56 25.04 12.46 2.53
N ILE A 57 25.03 13.77 2.23
CA ILE A 57 23.80 14.56 2.18
C ILE A 57 22.84 14.03 1.11
N ILE A 58 23.34 13.72 -0.09
CA ILE A 58 22.50 13.19 -1.17
C ILE A 58 21.80 11.90 -0.73
N ILE A 59 22.51 11.00 -0.04
CA ILE A 59 21.93 9.74 0.45
C ILE A 59 20.80 10.00 1.45
N PHE A 60 21.02 10.85 2.47
CA PHE A 60 20.00 11.09 3.49
C PHE A 60 18.80 11.87 2.95
N VAL A 61 19.02 12.85 2.07
CA VAL A 61 17.94 13.57 1.37
C VAL A 61 17.18 12.61 0.46
N PHE A 62 17.86 11.69 -0.22
CA PHE A 62 17.21 10.68 -1.04
C PHE A 62 16.32 9.75 -0.20
N ILE A 63 16.77 9.30 0.97
CA ILE A 63 15.97 8.48 1.89
C ILE A 63 14.70 9.24 2.33
N GLY A 64 14.86 10.50 2.78
CA GLY A 64 13.71 11.32 3.18
C GLY A 64 12.73 11.59 2.03
N GLY A 65 13.26 11.91 0.85
CA GLY A 65 12.47 12.12 -0.36
C GLY A 65 11.74 10.85 -0.81
N LEU A 66 12.37 9.68 -0.66
CA LEU A 66 11.75 8.40 -1.00
C LEU A 66 10.57 8.08 -0.08
N CYS A 67 10.72 8.28 1.24
CA CYS A 67 9.62 8.17 2.19
C CYS A 67 8.44 9.09 1.80
N TRP A 68 8.74 10.34 1.44
CA TRP A 68 7.72 11.29 1.00
C TRP A 68 6.97 10.83 -0.27
N ILE A 69 7.73 10.43 -1.29
CA ILE A 69 7.16 9.92 -2.56
C ILE A 69 6.26 8.71 -2.29
N LEU A 70 6.72 7.73 -1.51
CA LEU A 70 5.95 6.53 -1.21
C LEU A 70 4.58 6.85 -0.55
N THR A 71 4.53 7.90 0.25
CA THR A 71 3.31 8.34 0.95
C THR A 71 2.46 9.34 0.16
N THR A 72 2.89 9.73 -1.04
CA THR A 72 2.13 10.64 -1.90
C THR A 72 0.95 9.91 -2.57
N ASN A 73 -0.20 10.59 -2.68
CA ASN A 73 -1.38 10.09 -3.38
C ASN A 73 -1.04 9.72 -4.84
N TYR A 74 -1.56 8.58 -5.32
CA TYR A 74 -1.31 8.10 -6.67
C TYR A 74 -2.58 7.56 -7.32
N SER A 75 -3.13 8.34 -8.27
CA SER A 75 -4.32 7.97 -9.05
C SER A 75 -5.51 7.59 -8.15
N VAL A 76 -6.00 6.36 -8.26
CA VAL A 76 -7.11 5.80 -7.46
C VAL A 76 -6.64 5.33 -6.07
N TYR A 77 -5.33 5.19 -5.86
CA TYR A 77 -4.74 4.74 -4.61
C TYR A 77 -4.36 5.94 -3.72
N HIS A 78 -4.62 5.82 -2.42
CA HIS A 78 -4.30 6.86 -1.45
C HIS A 78 -2.80 7.07 -1.24
N ASN A 79 -1.96 6.08 -1.56
CA ASN A 79 -0.51 6.27 -1.62
C ASN A 79 0.16 5.29 -2.60
N ILE A 80 1.38 5.62 -3.03
CA ILE A 80 2.20 4.76 -3.91
C ILE A 80 2.53 3.43 -3.24
N MET A 81 2.74 3.43 -1.92
CA MET A 81 3.03 2.21 -1.17
C MET A 81 1.93 1.15 -1.31
N VAL A 82 0.67 1.56 -1.21
CA VAL A 82 -0.48 0.65 -1.30
C VAL A 82 -0.67 0.15 -2.71
N PHE A 83 -0.49 1.02 -3.71
CA PHE A 83 -0.42 0.58 -5.10
C PHE A 83 0.63 -0.51 -5.31
N LEU A 84 1.85 -0.34 -4.78
CA LEU A 84 2.92 -1.33 -4.93
C LEU A 84 2.57 -2.66 -4.25
N ILE A 85 1.99 -2.61 -3.04
CA ILE A 85 1.57 -3.82 -2.32
C ILE A 85 0.49 -4.57 -3.11
N GLU A 86 -0.55 -3.88 -3.57
CA GLU A 86 -1.65 -4.48 -4.33
C GLU A 86 -1.18 -4.99 -5.70
N TYR A 87 -0.23 -4.29 -6.33
CA TYR A 87 0.38 -4.75 -7.57
C TYR A 87 1.20 -6.03 -7.37
N LEU A 88 1.98 -6.12 -6.29
CA LEU A 88 2.75 -7.32 -5.95
C LEU A 88 1.82 -8.48 -5.56
N ASP A 89 0.78 -8.22 -4.77
CA ASP A 89 -0.22 -9.22 -4.40
C ASP A 89 -0.92 -9.77 -5.65
N TYR A 90 -1.30 -8.91 -6.59
CA TYR A 90 -1.86 -9.31 -7.87
C TYR A 90 -0.92 -10.17 -8.73
N PHE A 91 0.39 -9.95 -8.63
CA PHE A 91 1.38 -10.72 -9.40
C PHE A 91 1.65 -12.10 -8.79
N VAL A 92 1.66 -12.20 -7.46
CA VAL A 92 1.95 -13.44 -6.72
C VAL A 92 0.71 -14.31 -6.52
N SER A 93 -0.47 -13.71 -6.48
CA SER A 93 -1.72 -14.42 -6.24
C SER A 93 -2.11 -15.32 -7.40
N ASN A 94 -2.46 -16.58 -7.08
CA ASN A 94 -3.11 -17.46 -8.04
C ASN A 94 -4.54 -16.95 -8.26
N LYS A 95 -4.79 -16.53 -9.49
CA LYS A 95 -6.05 -15.91 -9.87
C LYS A 95 -7.07 -17.01 -10.18
N ASP A 96 -7.79 -17.45 -9.16
CA ASP A 96 -8.99 -18.25 -9.37
C ASP A 96 -10.19 -17.32 -9.51
N TYR A 97 -10.53 -16.98 -10.75
CA TYR A 97 -11.68 -16.14 -11.06
C TYR A 97 -12.93 -17.00 -11.14
N VAL A 98 -13.43 -17.42 -9.99
CA VAL A 98 -14.72 -18.11 -9.90
C VAL A 98 -15.81 -17.10 -10.28
N PHE A 99 -16.43 -17.31 -11.44
CA PHE A 99 -17.53 -16.46 -11.89
C PHE A 99 -18.78 -16.78 -11.08
N GLU A 100 -19.20 -15.83 -10.24
CA GLU A 100 -20.31 -15.98 -9.30
C GLU A 100 -21.62 -16.40 -10.00
N GLY A 101 -21.83 -15.98 -11.24
CA GLY A 101 -23.00 -16.38 -12.04
C GLY A 101 -22.98 -17.83 -12.55
N ILE A 102 -21.86 -18.55 -12.51
CA ILE A 102 -21.80 -19.98 -12.83
C ILE A 102 -22.02 -20.80 -11.55
N VAL A 103 -21.42 -20.39 -10.43
CA VAL A 103 -21.58 -21.08 -9.14
C VAL A 103 -23.02 -21.03 -8.65
N ASN A 104 -23.64 -19.84 -8.65
CA ASN A 104 -25.04 -19.72 -8.20
C ASN A 104 -26.01 -20.46 -9.13
N TYR A 105 -25.69 -20.58 -10.43
CA TYR A 105 -26.52 -21.30 -11.39
C TYR A 105 -26.45 -22.81 -11.20
N ASP A 106 -25.27 -23.33 -10.85
CA ASP A 106 -25.07 -24.75 -10.54
C ASP A 106 -25.66 -25.10 -9.16
N GLU A 107 -25.55 -24.23 -8.15
CA GLU A 107 -26.21 -24.42 -6.84
C GLU A 107 -27.75 -24.44 -6.97
N GLU A 108 -28.36 -23.47 -7.65
CA GLU A 108 -29.82 -23.43 -7.89
C GLU A 108 -30.34 -24.63 -8.71
N LYS A 109 -29.48 -25.21 -9.56
CA LYS A 109 -29.81 -26.39 -10.35
C LYS A 109 -29.73 -27.67 -9.50
N ASP A 110 -28.72 -27.79 -8.65
CA ASP A 110 -28.55 -28.93 -7.75
C ASP A 110 -29.60 -28.96 -6.64
N GLU A 111 -30.11 -27.81 -6.18
CA GLU A 111 -31.24 -27.75 -5.25
C GLU A 111 -32.54 -28.23 -5.91
N ARG A 112 -32.85 -27.76 -7.12
CA ARG A 112 -34.04 -28.21 -7.88
C ARG A 112 -34.04 -29.71 -8.17
N ASN A 113 -32.88 -30.29 -8.49
CA ASN A 113 -32.77 -31.73 -8.75
C ASN A 113 -32.94 -32.61 -7.49
N LYS A 114 -32.85 -32.04 -6.28
CA LYS A 114 -33.09 -32.76 -5.01
C LYS A 114 -34.56 -32.71 -4.57
N GLU A 115 -35.34 -31.79 -5.12
CA GLU A 115 -36.76 -31.60 -4.82
C GLU A 115 -37.70 -32.38 -5.77
N GLU A 116 -37.16 -32.90 -6.89
CA GLU A 116 -37.82 -33.85 -7.80
C GLU A 116 -37.56 -35.32 -7.45
#